data_AF-A0A377LUI8-F1
#
_entry.id   AF-A0A377LUI8-F1
#
_cell.length_a   1.000
_cell.length_b   1.000
_cell.length_c   1.000
_cell.angle_alpha   90.00
_cell.angle_beta   90.00
_cell.angle_gamma   90.00
#
_symmetry.space_group_name_H-M   'P 1'
#
loop_
_entity.id
_entity.type
_entity.pdbx_description
1 polymer ?
#
loop_
_entity_poly.entity_id
_entity_poly.type
_entity_poly.pdbx_seq_one_letter_code
_entity_poly.pdbx_strand_id
1 'polypeptide(L)'
;MDVKDTHGYTIDNDPYLYAFDVAKKRYYRIARHDTSWATVENSRQVTHPHPSFTPDEKAVLFSSDKDGKPALYIAKLPAPTGYVVCMI
;
A
#
# COMPACT_ATOMS: atom_id res chain seq x y z
N MET A 1 -6.99 10.72 10.49
CA MET A 1 -5.68 11.39 10.48
C MET A 1 -5.56 12.11 9.15
N ASP A 2 -5.48 13.43 9.18
CA ASP A 2 -5.27 14.24 7.99
C ASP A 2 -3.76 14.26 7.72
N VAL A 3 -3.32 13.72 6.58
CA VAL A 3 -1.89 13.71 6.22
C VAL A 3 -1.37 15.13 5.96
N LYS A 4 -2.27 16.13 5.85
CA LYS A 4 -1.93 17.55 5.73
C LYS A 4 -2.09 18.37 7.01
N ASP A 5 -2.59 17.81 8.12
CA ASP A 5 -2.55 18.52 9.40
C ASP A 5 -1.17 18.37 10.04
N THR A 6 -0.28 19.31 9.70
CA THR A 6 1.13 19.32 10.10
C THR A 6 1.41 20.19 11.32
N HIS A 7 0.38 20.67 12.03
CA HIS A 7 0.55 21.61 13.14
C HIS A 7 1.22 21.02 14.41
N GLY A 8 1.62 19.74 14.40
CA GLY A 8 2.31 19.11 15.53
C GLY A 8 3.42 18.12 15.19
N TYR A 9 3.46 17.54 13.98
CA TYR A 9 4.42 16.48 13.61
C TYR A 9 4.70 16.48 12.09
N THR A 10 5.92 16.14 11.70
CA THR A 10 6.26 15.83 10.30
C THR A 10 5.81 14.40 10.01
N ILE A 11 4.84 14.22 9.12
CA ILE A 11 4.45 12.89 8.63
C ILE A 11 5.44 12.51 7.54
N ASP A 12 6.36 11.60 7.84
CA ASP A 12 7.15 10.91 6.83
C ASP A 12 6.29 9.77 6.27
N ASN A 13 5.75 9.96 5.08
CA ASN A 13 4.94 8.93 4.42
C ASN A 13 5.88 7.84 3.89
N ASP A 14 5.88 6.69 4.54
CA ASP A 14 6.51 5.49 4.01
C ASP A 14 5.82 5.10 2.69
N PRO A 15 6.51 5.08 1.55
CA PRO A 15 5.91 4.80 0.26
C PRO A 15 5.77 3.30 -0.03
N TYR A 16 6.16 2.42 0.89
CA TYR A 16 6.25 0.98 0.65
C TYR A 16 5.00 0.21 1.09
N LEU A 17 4.62 -0.78 0.26
CA LEU A 17 3.75 -1.88 0.67
C LEU A 17 4.58 -2.96 1.35
N TYR A 18 4.06 -3.50 2.45
CA TYR A 18 4.71 -4.54 3.24
C TYR A 18 3.94 -5.86 3.19
N ALA A 19 4.64 -6.96 2.92
CA ALA A 19 4.13 -8.31 3.13
C ALA A 19 4.74 -8.92 4.40
N PHE A 20 3.91 -9.55 5.24
CA PHE A 20 4.34 -10.19 6.48
C PHE A 20 4.29 -11.72 6.35
N ASP A 21 5.45 -12.36 6.53
CA ASP A 21 5.57 -13.80 6.75
C ASP A 21 5.46 -14.05 8.26
N VAL A 22 4.28 -14.47 8.69
CA VAL A 22 3.94 -14.63 10.11
C VAL A 22 4.70 -15.81 10.72
N ALA A 23 4.90 -16.89 9.96
CA ALA A 23 5.62 -18.06 10.42
C ALA A 23 7.09 -17.74 10.72
N LYS A 24 7.73 -16.94 9.86
CA LYS A 24 9.11 -16.50 10.05
C LYS A 24 9.24 -15.26 10.93
N LYS A 25 8.14 -14.59 11.28
CA LYS A 25 8.11 -13.29 11.97
C LYS A 25 8.96 -12.24 11.23
N ARG A 26 8.81 -12.16 9.91
CA ARG A 26 9.57 -11.26 9.03
C ARG A 26 8.62 -10.44 8.15
N TYR A 27 9.06 -9.25 7.78
CA TYR A 27 8.37 -8.40 6.81
C TYR A 27 9.28 -8.09 5.61
N TYR A 28 8.65 -7.78 4.48
CA TYR A 28 9.31 -7.50 3.22
C TYR A 28 8.67 -6.28 2.57
N ARG A 29 9.48 -5.36 2.06
CA ARG A 29 9.02 -4.30 1.16
C ARG A 29 8.79 -4.93 -0.22
N ILE A 30 7.56 -4.92 -0.70
CA ILE A 30 7.16 -5.65 -1.91
C ILE A 30 6.93 -4.74 -3.12
N ALA A 31 6.53 -3.50 -2.88
CA ALA A 31 6.33 -2.49 -3.92
C ALA A 31 6.35 -1.09 -3.30
N ARG A 32 6.52 -0.07 -4.13
CA ARG A 32 6.17 1.30 -3.74
C ARG A 32 4.77 1.61 -4.25
N HIS A 33 3.88 2.07 -3.38
CA HIS A 33 2.56 2.54 -3.80
C HIS A 33 2.61 3.99 -4.27
N ASP A 34 3.48 4.83 -3.67
CA ASP A 34 3.71 6.23 -4.08
C ASP A 34 2.44 7.09 -4.21
N THR A 35 1.38 6.73 -3.46
CA THR A 35 0.11 7.46 -3.48
C THR A 35 0.24 8.80 -2.75
N SER A 36 -0.48 9.81 -3.20
CA SER A 36 -0.46 11.15 -2.64
C SER A 36 -1.23 11.28 -1.32
N TRP A 37 -2.16 10.32 -1.07
CA TRP A 37 -3.13 10.37 0.02
C TRP A 37 -4.09 11.57 -0.02
N ALA A 38 -4.20 12.24 -1.17
CA ALA A 38 -5.08 13.39 -1.32
C ALA A 38 -6.55 13.01 -1.19
N THR A 39 -7.36 13.91 -0.65
CA THR A 39 -8.82 13.82 -0.79
C THR A 39 -9.19 14.19 -2.22
N VAL A 40 -9.91 13.30 -2.90
CA VAL A 40 -10.37 13.49 -4.29
C VAL A 40 -11.89 13.39 -4.30
N GLU A 41 -12.57 14.36 -4.91
CA GLU A 41 -14.04 14.38 -5.03
C GLU A 41 -14.77 14.16 -3.69
N ASN A 42 -14.31 14.84 -2.63
CA ASN A 42 -14.81 14.69 -1.25
C ASN A 42 -14.65 13.28 -0.63
N SER A 43 -13.90 12.38 -1.28
CA SER A 43 -13.56 11.06 -0.75
C SER A 43 -12.13 10.98 -0.29
N ARG A 44 -11.95 10.45 0.93
CA ARG A 44 -10.63 10.14 1.51
C ARG A 44 -10.18 8.71 1.22
N GLN A 45 -10.97 7.89 0.54
CA GLN A 45 -10.64 6.48 0.30
C GLN A 45 -10.07 6.24 -1.09
N VAL A 46 -10.31 7.17 -2.02
CA VAL A 46 -9.99 7.00 -3.44
C VAL A 46 -8.49 6.88 -3.70
N THR A 47 -7.66 7.56 -2.92
CA THR A 47 -6.20 7.51 -3.01
C THR A 47 -5.59 6.49 -2.05
N HIS A 48 -6.39 5.76 -1.28
CA HIS A 48 -5.86 4.73 -0.37
C HIS A 48 -5.50 3.45 -1.14
N PRO A 49 -4.30 2.87 -0.93
CA PRO A 49 -3.86 1.73 -1.71
C PRO A 49 -4.66 0.43 -1.51
N HIS A 50 -5.25 0.21 -0.34
CA HIS A 50 -6.07 -0.97 -0.02
C HIS A 50 -5.53 -2.30 -0.60
N PRO A 51 -4.31 -2.69 -0.23
CA PRO A 51 -3.66 -3.83 -0.84
C PRO A 51 -4.37 -5.15 -0.50
N SER A 52 -4.49 -6.05 -1.47
CA SER A 52 -5.02 -7.40 -1.28
C SER A 52 -4.25 -8.43 -2.11
N PHE A 53 -4.10 -9.65 -1.60
CA PHE A 53 -3.44 -10.73 -2.33
C PHE A 53 -4.30 -11.22 -3.50
N THR A 54 -3.65 -11.60 -4.61
CA THR A 54 -4.33 -12.39 -5.65
C THR A 54 -4.75 -13.76 -5.11
N PRO A 55 -5.77 -14.42 -5.69
CA PRO A 55 -6.25 -15.71 -5.19
C PRO A 55 -5.19 -16.82 -5.15
N ASP A 56 -4.15 -16.72 -5.97
CA ASP A 56 -3.02 -17.65 -6.01
C ASP A 56 -1.82 -17.22 -5.14
N GLU A 57 -1.96 -16.13 -4.39
CA GLU A 57 -0.97 -15.55 -3.47
C GLU A 57 0.36 -15.15 -4.13
N LYS A 58 0.40 -14.99 -5.46
CA LYS A 58 1.63 -14.62 -6.20
C LYS A 58 1.80 -13.12 -6.41
N ALA A 59 0.79 -12.33 -6.12
CA ALA A 59 0.83 -10.90 -6.31
C ALA A 59 -0.10 -10.15 -5.34
N VAL A 60 0.05 -8.83 -5.30
CA VAL A 60 -0.80 -7.90 -4.54
C VAL A 60 -1.42 -6.89 -5.48
N LEU A 61 -2.75 -6.79 -5.47
CA LEU A 61 -3.53 -5.71 -6.09
C LEU A 61 -3.56 -4.51 -5.14
N PHE A 62 -3.36 -3.31 -5.66
CA PHE A 62 -3.49 -2.06 -4.90
C PHE A 62 -3.88 -0.88 -5.80
N SER A 63 -4.41 0.18 -5.21
CA SER A 63 -4.68 1.47 -5.87
C SER A 63 -3.54 2.46 -5.67
N SER A 64 -3.31 3.35 -6.64
CA SER A 64 -2.43 4.50 -6.47
C SER A 64 -2.79 5.62 -7.44
N ASP A 65 -2.55 6.87 -7.06
CA ASP A 65 -2.63 8.04 -7.93
C ASP A 65 -1.26 8.56 -8.37
N LYS A 66 -0.19 7.77 -8.20
CA LYS A 66 1.19 8.16 -8.53
C LYS A 66 1.39 8.65 -9.96
N ASP A 67 0.54 8.20 -10.90
CA ASP A 67 0.59 8.57 -12.32
C ASP A 67 -0.48 9.64 -12.68
N GLY A 68 -1.02 10.35 -11.69
CA GLY A 68 -1.87 11.54 -11.82
C GLY A 68 -3.34 11.34 -11.46
N LYS A 69 -3.92 10.17 -11.73
CA LYS A 69 -5.28 9.80 -11.30
C LYS A 69 -5.27 8.41 -10.65
N PRO A 70 -6.22 8.12 -9.73
CA PRO A 70 -6.35 6.80 -9.12
C PRO A 70 -6.46 5.69 -10.19
N ALA A 71 -5.56 4.72 -10.10
CA ALA A 71 -5.50 3.55 -10.97
C ALA A 71 -5.20 2.29 -10.15
N LEU A 72 -5.47 1.12 -10.74
CA LEU A 72 -5.18 -0.19 -10.16
C LEU A 72 -3.84 -0.73 -10.67
N TYR A 73 -3.07 -1.31 -9.75
CA TYR A 73 -1.77 -1.89 -10.01
C TYR A 73 -1.67 -3.29 -9.39
N ILE A 74 -0.85 -4.15 -9.99
CA ILE A 74 -0.53 -5.47 -9.44
C ILE A 74 0.99 -5.58 -9.28
N ALA A 75 1.46 -5.83 -8.08
CA ALA A 75 2.87 -6.11 -7.77
C ALA A 75 3.09 -7.61 -7.56
N LYS A 76 4.00 -8.21 -8.32
CA LYS A 76 4.38 -9.62 -8.14
C LYS A 76 5.18 -9.79 -6.85
N LEU A 77 4.86 -10.84 -6.10
CA LEU A 77 5.63 -11.25 -4.94
C LEU A 77 6.80 -12.13 -5.38
N PRO A 78 7.93 -12.07 -4.68
CA PRO A 78 8.96 -13.10 -4.80
C PRO A 78 8.40 -14.47 -4.38
N ALA A 79 9.02 -15.55 -4.89
CA ALA A 79 8.62 -16.96 -4.77
C ALA A 79 8.00 -17.36 -3.41
N PRO A 80 7.08 -18.35 -3.39
CA PRO A 80 6.01 -18.42 -2.39
C PRO A 80 6.56 -18.56 -0.97
N THR A 81 6.07 -17.65 -0.14
CA THR A 81 6.22 -17.65 1.30
C THR A 81 4.83 -17.36 1.82
N GLY A 82 4.36 -18.12 2.81
CA GLY A 82 3.02 -17.97 3.38
C GLY A 82 2.85 -16.59 4.03
N TYR A 83 2.55 -15.60 3.21
CA TYR A 83 2.27 -14.24 3.63
C TYR A 83 0.82 -14.17 4.08
N VAL A 84 0.58 -13.47 5.19
CA VAL A 84 -0.76 -13.49 5.81
C VAL A 84 -1.39 -12.10 5.82
N VAL A 85 -0.58 -11.05 5.67
CA VAL A 85 -1.04 -9.68 5.81
C VAL A 85 -0.26 -8.76 4.87
N CYS A 86 -0.97 -7.86 4.19
CA CYS A 86 -0.41 -6.71 3.49
C CYS A 86 -0.89 -5.41 4.17
N MET A 87 0.01 -4.50 4.53
CA MET A 87 -0.33 -3.21 5.14
C MET A 87 0.44 -2.05 4.48
N ILE A 88 -0.14 -0.86 4.61
CA ILE A 88 0.41 0.50 4.38
C ILE A 88 0.66 1.16 5.73
#